data_AF-A0A1F8MXZ0-F1
#
_entry.id   AF-A0A1F8MXZ0-F1
#
_cell.length_a   1.000
_cell.length_b   1.000
_cell.length_c   1.000
_cell.angle_alpha   90.00
_cell.angle_beta   90.00
_cell.angle_gamma   90.00
#
_symmetry.space_group_name_H-M   'P 1'
#
loop_
_entity.id
_entity.type
_entity.pdbx_description
1 polymer ?
#
loop_
_entity_poly.entity_id
_entity_poly.type
_entity_poly.pdbx_seq_one_letter_code
_entity_poly.pdbx_strand_id
1 'polypeptide(L)'
;KLCAGRPLFRTYYYNVVQDPLQRPDSHREQQEFLDTLRKTPYLEVRLGSTKLLQGVPVEKGIDIMLATDLLNYAWKDLYDVAILVSGDGDFAYALQAVKNAGKHVEVAYFGSNVSKSLLEVADNSLLLDSNFFRGLWRSKNRRTRRPRKILRRSEETGAHAPANSAPIATNAAAPMP
;
A
#
# COMPACT_ATOMS: atom_id res chain seq x y z
N LYS A 1 11.60 4.72 2.93
CA LYS A 1 12.34 5.63 3.85
C LYS A 1 12.40 5.05 5.26
N LEU A 2 11.27 4.72 5.92
CA LEU A 2 11.26 4.15 7.29
C LEU A 2 12.14 2.90 7.47
N CYS A 3 12.15 1.98 6.51
CA CYS A 3 12.96 0.77 6.61
C CYS A 3 14.49 1.04 6.59
N ALA A 4 14.95 2.24 6.21
CA ALA A 4 16.37 2.61 6.20
C ALA A 4 17.30 1.57 5.52
N GLY A 5 16.83 0.95 4.42
CA GLY A 5 17.57 -0.07 3.68
C GLY A 5 17.32 -1.52 4.13
N ARG A 6 16.64 -1.73 5.27
CA ARG A 6 16.20 -3.05 5.74
C ARG A 6 15.08 -3.61 4.86
N PRO A 7 14.96 -4.94 4.71
CA PRO A 7 13.85 -5.56 4.00
C PRO A 7 12.52 -5.28 4.70
N LEU A 8 11.48 -4.97 3.92
CA LEU A 8 10.11 -4.80 4.42
C LEU A 8 9.36 -6.13 4.30
N PHE A 9 8.94 -6.69 5.43
CA PHE A 9 8.14 -7.92 5.45
C PHE A 9 6.66 -7.65 5.16
N ARG A 10 6.04 -6.72 5.90
CA ARG A 10 4.64 -6.35 5.76
C ARG A 10 4.35 -5.00 6.39
N THR A 11 3.35 -4.31 5.87
CA THR A 11 2.79 -3.08 6.44
C THR A 11 1.33 -3.34 6.79
N TYR A 12 0.90 -2.88 7.96
CA TYR A 12 -0.48 -2.98 8.40
C TYR A 12 -1.02 -1.59 8.66
N TYR A 13 -2.16 -1.27 8.05
CA TYR A 13 -2.87 -0.01 8.27
C TYR A 13 -4.12 -0.28 9.09
N TYR A 14 -4.19 0.32 10.28
CA TYR A 14 -5.28 0.16 11.23
C TYR A 14 -6.14 1.42 11.24
N ASN A 15 -7.46 1.28 11.08
CA ASN A 15 -8.39 2.39 11.16
C ASN A 15 -9.80 1.92 11.53
N VAL A 16 -10.71 2.84 11.84
CA VAL A 16 -12.14 2.55 12.03
C VAL A 16 -12.92 3.00 10.79
N VAL A 17 -13.91 2.20 10.40
CA VAL A 17 -14.81 2.54 9.28
C VAL A 17 -15.68 3.73 9.67
N GLN A 18 -15.75 4.75 8.81
CA GLN A 18 -16.65 5.89 9.00
C GLN A 18 -18.10 5.45 8.82
N ASP A 19 -19.02 5.93 9.65
CA ASP A 19 -20.44 5.61 9.50
C ASP A 19 -21.03 6.35 8.27
N PRO A 20 -21.48 5.62 7.23
CA PRO A 20 -22.03 6.24 6.03
C PRO A 20 -23.35 6.99 6.28
N LEU A 21 -24.11 6.64 7.32
CA LEU A 21 -25.37 7.31 7.67
C LEU A 21 -25.11 8.67 8.32
N GLN A 22 -24.01 8.79 9.07
CA GLN A 22 -23.64 10.02 9.77
C GLN A 22 -22.73 10.94 8.94
N ARG A 23 -21.80 10.35 8.16
CA ARG A 23 -20.77 11.08 7.40
C ARG A 23 -20.57 10.49 6.00
N PRO A 24 -21.53 10.67 5.08
CA PRO A 24 -21.49 10.05 3.75
C PRO A 24 -20.28 10.47 2.90
N ASP A 25 -19.92 11.76 2.90
CA ASP A 25 -18.78 12.25 2.12
C ASP A 25 -17.44 11.72 2.68
N SER A 26 -17.25 11.78 3.99
CA SER A 26 -16.04 11.24 4.64
C SER A 26 -15.92 9.72 4.45
N HIS A 27 -17.04 8.99 4.47
CA HIS A 27 -17.05 7.57 4.15
C HIS A 27 -16.62 7.30 2.70
N ARG A 28 -17.11 8.08 1.72
CA ARG A 28 -16.71 7.95 0.32
C ARG A 28 -15.21 8.21 0.14
N GLU A 29 -14.71 9.32 0.68
CA GLU A 29 -13.28 9.68 0.62
C GLU A 29 -12.41 8.63 1.30
N GLN A 30 -12.84 8.11 2.46
CA GLN A 30 -12.16 7.02 3.14
C GLN A 30 -12.10 5.78 2.25
N GLN A 31 -13.21 5.37 1.63
CA GLN A 31 -13.25 4.19 0.78
C GLN A 31 -12.28 4.30 -0.41
N GLU A 32 -12.24 5.46 -1.08
CA GLU A 32 -11.29 5.72 -2.17
C GLU A 32 -9.82 5.64 -1.70
N PHE A 33 -9.53 6.15 -0.50
CA PHE A 33 -8.23 6.05 0.13
C PHE A 33 -7.86 4.60 0.46
N LEU A 34 -8.76 3.84 1.11
CA LEU A 34 -8.56 2.45 1.46
C LEU A 34 -8.35 1.56 0.22
N ASP A 35 -9.06 1.83 -0.87
CA ASP A 35 -8.88 1.12 -2.14
C ASP A 35 -7.52 1.40 -2.79
N THR A 36 -6.96 2.59 -2.56
CA THR A 36 -5.58 2.90 -2.95
C THR A 36 -4.58 2.15 -2.08
N LEU A 37 -4.80 2.06 -0.77
CA LEU A 37 -3.94 1.31 0.14
C LEU A 37 -3.91 -0.19 -0.19
N ARG A 38 -5.07 -0.81 -0.46
CA ARG A 38 -5.17 -2.24 -0.82
C ARG A 38 -4.41 -2.62 -2.09
N LYS A 39 -4.14 -1.65 -2.98
CA LYS A 39 -3.34 -1.85 -4.20
C LYS A 39 -1.83 -1.76 -3.95
N THR A 40 -1.41 -1.38 -2.76
CA THR A 40 -0.01 -1.24 -2.39
C THR A 40 0.56 -2.61 -2.01
N PRO A 41 1.64 -3.10 -2.64
CA PRO A 41 2.24 -4.38 -2.31
C PRO A 41 2.61 -4.48 -0.83
N TYR A 42 2.36 -5.65 -0.23
CA TYR A 42 2.67 -5.97 1.17
C TYR A 42 1.96 -5.08 2.20
N LEU A 43 0.93 -4.32 1.81
CA LEU A 43 0.11 -3.53 2.71
C LEU A 43 -1.23 -4.23 2.94
N GLU A 44 -1.56 -4.47 4.20
CA GLU A 44 -2.83 -5.04 4.64
C GLU A 44 -3.63 -3.99 5.42
N VAL A 45 -4.89 -3.80 5.05
CA VAL A 45 -5.81 -2.88 5.71
C VAL A 45 -6.63 -3.64 6.74
N ARG A 46 -6.63 -3.19 7.99
CA ARG A 46 -7.39 -3.76 9.11
C ARG A 46 -8.33 -2.72 9.67
N LEU A 47 -9.62 -3.02 9.60
CA LEU A 47 -10.67 -2.08 9.95
C LEU A 47 -11.41 -2.55 11.20
N GLY A 48 -11.42 -1.69 12.22
CA GLY A 48 -12.28 -1.82 13.38
C GLY A 48 -13.72 -1.45 13.02
N SER A 49 -14.65 -1.80 13.91
CA SER A 49 -16.07 -1.42 13.79
C SER A 49 -16.48 -0.57 14.98
N THR A 50 -17.31 0.43 14.72
CA THR A 50 -18.02 1.17 15.77
C THR A 50 -19.29 0.40 16.10
N LYS A 51 -19.51 0.08 17.38
CA LYS A 51 -20.76 -0.55 17.82
C LYS A 51 -21.55 0.41 18.68
N LEU A 52 -22.85 0.51 18.42
CA LEU A 52 -23.79 1.18 19.33
C LEU A 52 -23.99 0.28 20.55
N LEU A 53 -23.52 0.72 21.72
CA LEU A 53 -23.78 0.08 22.99
C LEU A 53 -24.72 1.00 23.78
N GLN A 54 -25.93 0.52 24.07
CA GLN A 54 -26.95 1.29 24.81
C GLN A 54 -27.26 2.66 24.19
N GLY A 55 -27.28 2.75 22.86
CA GLY A 55 -27.55 4.01 22.14
C GLY A 55 -26.35 4.96 22.04
N VAL A 56 -25.21 4.64 22.66
CA VAL A 56 -23.96 5.40 22.54
C VAL A 56 -23.05 4.73 21.50
N PRO A 57 -22.54 5.45 20.49
CA PRO A 57 -21.51 4.94 19.61
C PRO A 57 -20.24 4.70 20.41
N VAL A 58 -19.80 3.44 20.48
CA VAL A 58 -18.55 3.08 21.14
C VAL A 58 -17.59 2.56 20.08
N GLU A 59 -16.55 3.35 19.81
CA GLU A 59 -15.40 2.91 19.03
C GLU A 59 -14.67 1.84 19.84
N LYS A 60 -14.51 0.64 19.29
CA LYS A 60 -13.94 -0.47 20.05
C LYS A 60 -12.93 -1.26 19.22
N GLY A 61 -11.71 -1.29 19.76
CA GLY A 61 -10.80 -2.41 19.59
C GLY A 61 -9.75 -2.27 18.50
N ILE A 62 -9.61 -1.12 17.84
CA ILE A 62 -8.54 -0.96 16.84
C ILE A 62 -7.16 -0.94 17.51
N ASP A 63 -7.01 -0.26 18.64
CA ASP A 63 -5.76 -0.23 19.40
C ASP A 63 -5.45 -1.59 20.01
N ILE A 64 -6.48 -2.28 20.51
CA ILE A 64 -6.35 -3.66 21.01
C ILE A 64 -5.92 -4.59 19.87
N MET A 65 -6.49 -4.46 18.68
CA MET A 65 -6.11 -5.25 17.51
C MET A 65 -4.64 -5.00 17.15
N LEU A 66 -4.24 -3.73 17.02
CA LEU A 66 -2.86 -3.35 16.72
C LEU A 66 -1.88 -3.88 17.77
N ALA A 67 -2.17 -3.71 19.06
CA ALA A 67 -1.33 -4.19 20.15
C ALA A 67 -1.23 -5.72 20.16
N THR A 68 -2.35 -6.41 19.92
CA THR A 68 -2.41 -7.88 19.84
C THR A 68 -1.55 -8.39 18.69
N ASP A 69 -1.62 -7.74 17.53
CA ASP A 69 -0.86 -8.12 16.35
C ASP A 69 0.64 -7.86 16.53
N LEU A 70 1.03 -6.70 17.05
CA LEU A 70 2.43 -6.38 17.39
C LEU A 70 3.06 -7.48 18.23
N LEU A 71 2.36 -7.86 19.31
CA LEU A 71 2.77 -8.85 20.27
C LEU A 71 2.82 -10.27 19.68
N ASN A 72 1.73 -10.71 19.04
CA ASN A 72 1.63 -12.04 18.42
C ASN A 72 2.71 -12.25 17.35
N TYR A 73 3.02 -11.22 16.56
CA TYR A 73 4.04 -11.29 15.53
C TYR A 73 5.47 -11.24 16.09
N ALA A 74 5.68 -10.54 17.21
CA ALA A 74 6.95 -10.60 17.93
C ALA A 74 7.23 -12.02 18.44
N TRP A 75 6.26 -12.63 19.14
CA TRP A 75 6.42 -13.97 19.72
C TRP A 75 6.51 -15.09 18.68
N LYS A 76 5.93 -14.90 17.50
CA LYS A 76 6.06 -15.81 16.35
C LYS A 76 7.30 -15.56 15.50
N ASP A 77 8.16 -14.64 15.93
CA ASP A 77 9.43 -14.33 15.26
C ASP A 77 9.27 -13.85 13.81
N LEU A 78 8.21 -13.07 13.52
CA LEU A 78 7.88 -12.65 12.16
C LEU A 78 8.58 -11.37 11.69
N TYR A 79 9.26 -10.67 12.61
CA TYR A 79 10.03 -9.47 12.32
C TYR A 79 11.15 -9.29 13.35
N ASP A 80 12.19 -8.55 12.98
CA ASP A 80 13.27 -8.15 13.90
C ASP A 80 13.04 -6.75 14.48
N VAL A 81 12.44 -5.87 13.68
CA VAL A 81 12.17 -4.48 14.05
C VAL A 81 10.70 -4.14 13.82
N ALA A 82 10.01 -3.72 14.89
CA ALA A 82 8.70 -3.09 14.80
C ALA A 82 8.86 -1.59 14.54
N ILE A 83 8.17 -1.06 13.53
CA ILE A 83 8.06 0.39 13.30
C ILE A 83 6.61 0.78 13.53
N LEU A 84 6.33 1.44 14.66
CA LEU A 84 5.00 1.98 14.96
C LEU A 84 4.90 3.41 14.43
N VAL A 85 3.92 3.67 13.57
CA VAL A 85 3.59 5.03 13.14
C VAL A 85 2.42 5.52 13.97
N SER A 86 2.70 6.11 15.13
CA SER A 86 1.68 6.64 16.05
C SER A 86 2.28 7.68 16.98
N GLY A 87 1.40 8.53 17.51
CA GLY A 87 1.70 9.43 18.61
C GLY A 87 1.10 9.00 19.96
N ASP A 88 0.30 7.93 19.96
CA ASP A 88 -0.50 7.50 21.09
C ASP A 88 0.34 6.77 22.15
N GLY A 89 0.28 7.25 23.40
CA GLY A 89 1.00 6.70 24.54
C GLY A 89 0.48 5.35 25.02
N ASP A 90 -0.74 4.95 24.66
CA ASP A 90 -1.35 3.71 25.14
C ASP A 90 -0.62 2.46 24.61
N PHE A 91 0.15 2.60 23.54
CA PHE A 91 0.98 1.52 22.98
C PHE A 91 2.30 1.31 23.72
N ALA A 92 2.70 2.20 24.65
CA ALA A 92 4.00 2.12 25.31
C ALA A 92 4.25 0.76 25.98
N TYR A 93 3.24 0.22 26.67
CA TYR A 93 3.37 -1.10 27.31
C TYR A 93 3.47 -2.24 26.29
N ALA A 94 2.70 -2.19 25.20
CA ALA A 94 2.80 -3.19 24.13
C ALA A 94 4.19 -3.17 23.48
N LEU A 95 4.75 -1.99 23.22
CA LEU A 95 6.11 -1.82 22.71
C LEU A 95 7.16 -2.36 23.69
N GLN A 96 7.01 -2.10 24.99
CA GLN A 96 7.93 -2.63 26.00
C GLN A 96 7.90 -4.17 26.02
N ALA A 97 6.73 -4.77 25.88
CA ALA A 97 6.60 -6.23 25.79
C ALA A 97 7.22 -6.79 24.50
N VAL A 98 7.10 -6.10 23.37
CA VAL A 98 7.81 -6.43 22.12
C VAL A 98 9.33 -6.40 22.32
N LYS A 99 9.86 -5.39 23.03
CA LYS A 99 11.29 -5.33 23.39
C LYS A 99 11.71 -6.48 24.30
N ASN A 100 10.89 -6.80 25.30
CA ASN A 100 11.14 -7.93 26.20
C ASN A 100 11.14 -9.27 25.46
N ALA A 101 10.48 -9.37 24.30
CA ALA A 101 10.54 -10.51 23.39
C ALA A 101 11.79 -10.51 22.48
N GLY A 102 12.73 -9.58 22.69
CA GLY A 102 14.00 -9.51 21.95
C GLY A 102 13.95 -8.74 20.63
N LYS A 103 12.88 -7.98 20.36
CA LYS A 103 12.72 -7.20 19.13
C LYS A 103 13.18 -5.76 19.33
N HIS A 104 13.59 -5.12 18.24
CA HIS A 104 13.80 -3.68 18.24
C HIS A 104 12.51 -2.94 17.96
N VAL A 105 12.36 -1.77 18.58
CA VAL A 105 11.17 -0.93 18.42
C VAL A 105 11.57 0.47 17.97
N GLU A 106 10.95 0.93 16.89
CA GLU A 106 11.07 2.29 16.39
C GLU A 106 9.70 2.97 16.35
N VAL A 107 9.67 4.26 16.66
CA VAL A 107 8.45 5.06 16.65
C VAL A 107 8.59 6.20 15.65
N ALA A 108 7.69 6.25 14.67
CA ALA A 108 7.56 7.39 13.77
C ALA A 108 6.31 8.20 14.12
N TYR A 109 6.43 9.52 14.24
CA TYR A 109 5.37 10.37 14.81
C TYR A 109 5.31 11.74 14.15
N PHE A 110 4.17 12.44 14.30
CA PHE A 110 4.01 13.83 13.86
C PHE A 110 4.23 14.79 15.03
N GLY A 111 4.91 15.92 14.78
CA GLY A 111 5.61 16.69 15.81
C GLY A 111 4.79 17.27 16.97
N SER A 112 3.49 17.49 16.81
CA SER A 112 2.67 18.08 17.87
C SER A 112 1.99 17.06 18.79
N ASN A 113 2.05 15.76 18.49
CA ASN A 113 1.09 14.82 19.06
C ASN A 113 1.69 13.47 19.49
N VAL A 114 2.89 13.47 20.10
CA VAL A 114 3.54 12.25 20.58
C VAL A 114 3.63 12.20 22.11
N SER A 115 3.27 11.05 22.68
CA SER A 115 3.47 10.79 24.11
C SER A 115 4.95 10.60 24.44
N LYS A 116 5.39 11.18 25.56
CA LYS A 116 6.75 10.95 26.11
C LYS A 116 7.00 9.49 26.45
N SER A 117 6.01 8.81 27.02
CA SER A 117 6.11 7.38 27.38
C SER A 117 6.40 6.51 26.15
N LEU A 118 5.83 6.87 25.00
CA LEU A 118 6.05 6.16 23.75
C LEU A 118 7.48 6.33 23.25
N LEU A 119 8.03 7.55 23.35
CA LEU A 119 9.41 7.85 22.96
C LEU A 119 10.44 7.23 23.91
N GLU A 120 10.15 7.19 25.21
CA GLU A 120 11.02 6.59 26.23
C GLU A 120 11.21 5.07 26.01
N VAL A 121 10.16 4.38 25.55
CA VAL A 121 10.23 2.94 25.26
C VAL A 121 10.95 2.65 23.94
N ALA A 122 10.86 3.53 22.96
CA ALA A 122 11.43 3.30 21.63
C ALA A 122 12.97 3.21 21.65
N ASP A 123 13.55 2.28 20.88
CA ASP A 123 15.01 2.24 20.65
C ASP A 123 15.46 3.35 19.69
N ASN A 124 14.58 3.75 18.77
CA ASN A 124 14.78 4.87 17.88
C ASN A 124 13.46 5.60 17.61
N SER A 125 13.54 6.91 17.35
CA SER A 125 12.36 7.70 17.03
C SER A 125 12.58 8.60 15.82
N LEU A 126 11.53 8.79 15.01
CA LEU A 126 11.61 9.54 13.77
C LEU A 126 10.44 10.53 13.64
N LEU A 127 10.79 11.81 13.54
CA LEU A 127 9.84 12.86 13.26
C LEU A 127 9.41 12.84 11.77
N LEU A 128 8.11 12.74 11.54
CA LEU A 128 7.47 12.83 10.23
C LEU A 128 7.12 14.29 9.91
N ASP A 129 8.12 15.08 9.54
CA ASP A 129 7.97 16.49 9.16
C ASP A 129 7.96 16.68 7.63
N SER A 130 7.83 17.95 7.20
CA SER A 130 7.88 18.32 5.78
C SER A 130 9.17 17.87 5.09
N ASN A 131 10.30 17.80 5.81
CA ASN A 131 11.57 17.35 5.25
C ASN A 131 11.56 15.84 5.01
N PHE A 132 10.99 15.06 5.93
CA PHE A 132 10.81 13.62 5.76
C PHE A 132 9.99 13.31 4.51
N PHE A 133 8.89 14.04 4.27
CA PHE A 133 8.02 13.84 3.12
C PHE A 133 8.57 14.40 1.79
N ARG A 134 9.70 15.10 1.81
CA ARG A 134 10.33 15.62 0.59
C ARG A 134 10.62 14.47 -0.39
N GLY A 135 10.05 14.59 -1.59
CA GLY A 135 10.18 13.61 -2.67
C GLY A 135 9.28 12.36 -2.54
N LEU A 136 8.43 12.26 -1.52
CA LEU A 136 7.49 11.14 -1.36
C LEU A 136 6.14 11.37 -2.03
N TRP A 137 5.76 12.63 -2.25
CA TRP A 137 4.50 12.95 -2.91
C TRP A 137 4.53 12.50 -4.36
N ARG A 138 3.60 11.62 -4.73
CA ARG A 138 3.27 11.36 -6.13
C ARG A 138 2.71 12.66 -6.73
N SER A 139 3.57 13.46 -7.35
CA SER A 139 3.14 14.55 -8.23
C SER A 139 2.10 14.00 -9.21
N LYS A 140 0.97 14.70 -9.38
CA LYS A 140 -0.10 14.37 -10.33
C LYS A 140 0.35 14.36 -11.81
N ASN A 141 1.64 14.49 -12.11
CA ASN A 141 2.18 14.53 -13.46
C ASN A 141 3.14 13.37 -13.78
N ARG A 142 2.56 12.28 -14.26
CA ARG A 142 3.08 11.56 -15.44
C ARG A 142 1.92 11.21 -16.37
N ARG A 143 1.32 12.23 -17.01
CA ARG A 143 0.76 12.02 -18.35
C ARG A 143 1.95 11.64 -19.23
N THR A 144 2.14 10.34 -19.44
CA THR A 144 3.12 9.81 -20.38
C THR A 144 2.84 10.43 -21.74
N ARG A 145 3.75 11.29 -22.23
CA ARG A 145 3.73 11.73 -23.62
C ARG A 145 3.89 10.47 -24.47
N ARG A 146 2.81 10.00 -25.10
CA ARG A 146 2.87 8.91 -26.08
C ARG A 146 3.91 9.28 -27.13
N PRO A 147 4.88 8.42 -27.47
CA PRO A 147 5.77 8.69 -28.58
C PRO A 147 4.93 8.73 -29.87
N ARG A 148 5.10 9.80 -30.67
CA ARG A 148 4.49 9.90 -32.00
C ARG A 148 5.01 8.73 -32.84
N LYS A 149 4.10 7.92 -33.39
CA LYS A 149 4.44 6.92 -34.42
C LYS A 149 5.09 7.65 -35.61
N ILE A 150 6.36 7.36 -35.87
CA ILE A 150 7.02 7.74 -37.13
C ILE A 150 6.47 6.77 -38.19
N LEU A 151 5.70 7.30 -39.12
CA LEU A 151 5.21 6.57 -40.29
C LEU A 151 6.41 6.35 -41.22
N ARG A 152 6.92 5.11 -41.32
CA ARG A 152 7.94 4.76 -42.31
C ARG A 152 7.27 4.66 -43.68
N ARG A 153 7.74 5.51 -44.60
CA ARG A 153 7.41 5.51 -46.02
C ARG A 153 8.04 4.27 -46.66
N SER A 154 7.25 3.47 -47.36
CA SER A 154 7.72 2.35 -48.18
C SER A 154 8.48 2.87 -49.39
N GLU A 155 9.73 2.44 -49.56
CA GLU A 155 10.50 2.63 -50.79
C GLU A 155 10.35 1.38 -51.68
N GLU A 156 9.94 1.64 -52.92
CA GLU A 156 9.95 0.71 -54.04
C GLU A 156 11.39 0.50 -54.54
N THR A 157 11.81 -0.76 -54.74
CA THR A 157 12.82 -1.11 -55.75
C THR A 157 12.57 -2.53 -56.25
N GLY A 158 12.43 -2.68 -57.57
CA GLY A 158 12.13 -3.95 -58.25
C GLY A 158 13.34 -4.71 -58.80
N ALA A 159 13.01 -5.84 -59.46
CA ALA A 159 13.82 -6.79 -60.26
C ALA A 159 14.77 -7.71 -59.46
N HIS A 160 14.93 -9.02 -59.74
CA HIS A 160 14.70 -9.84 -60.94
C HIS A 160 14.60 -11.34 -60.55
N ALA A 161 13.92 -12.18 -61.35
CA ALA A 161 13.72 -13.63 -61.19
C ALA A 161 14.93 -14.47 -61.72
N PRO A 162 14.96 -15.82 -61.62
CA PRO A 162 14.10 -16.69 -62.45
C PRO A 162 13.59 -18.04 -61.85
N ALA A 163 12.48 -18.49 -62.46
CA ALA A 163 11.99 -19.84 -62.80
C ALA A 163 12.35 -21.08 -61.95
N ASN A 164 11.33 -21.87 -61.54
CA ASN A 164 10.94 -23.07 -62.32
C ASN A 164 9.60 -23.74 -61.87
N SER A 165 8.96 -24.37 -62.87
CA SER A 165 7.97 -25.47 -62.84
C SER A 165 6.63 -25.32 -62.09
N ALA A 166 5.57 -25.07 -62.88
CA ALA A 166 4.20 -25.57 -62.67
C ALA A 166 4.14 -27.07 -63.12
N PRO A 167 3.06 -27.87 -62.93
CA PRO A 167 1.71 -27.48 -63.36
C PRO A 167 0.48 -28.12 -62.64
N ILE A 168 -0.72 -27.58 -62.96
CA ILE A 168 -2.03 -28.28 -63.09
C ILE A 168 -2.70 -28.71 -61.74
N ALA A 169 -3.99 -28.52 -61.43
CA ALA A 169 -5.20 -28.23 -62.20
C ALA A 169 -6.38 -27.77 -61.29
N THR A 170 -7.22 -26.88 -61.83
CA THR A 170 -8.71 -26.85 -61.83
C THR A 170 -9.57 -26.98 -60.56
N ASN A 171 -10.44 -25.95 -60.43
CA ASN A 171 -11.91 -25.96 -60.22
C ASN A 171 -12.49 -26.60 -58.96
N ALA A 172 -13.60 -26.14 -58.35
CA ALA A 172 -14.51 -25.03 -58.61
C ALA A 172 -15.38 -24.82 -57.35
N ALA A 173 -15.96 -23.62 -57.26
CA ALA A 173 -17.29 -23.27 -56.73
C ALA A 173 -17.82 -23.85 -55.39
N ALA A 174 -18.26 -22.88 -54.56
CA ALA A 174 -19.14 -22.92 -53.38
C ALA A 174 -20.56 -23.52 -53.66
N PRO A 175 -21.58 -23.42 -52.77
CA PRO A 175 -21.63 -23.03 -51.35
C PRO A 175 -22.42 -24.00 -50.43
N MET A 176 -22.45 -23.61 -49.14
CA MET A 176 -23.35 -23.91 -48.00
C MET A 176 -24.82 -24.25 -48.36
N PRO A 177 -25.57 -24.91 -47.46
CA PRO A 177 -26.10 -24.26 -46.24
C PRO A 177 -25.54 -24.80 -44.92
#